data_AF-A0A0S8IHI1-F1
#
_entry.id   AF-A0A0S8IHI1-F1
#
_cell.length_a   1.000
_cell.length_b   1.000
_cell.length_c   1.000
_cell.angle_alpha   90.00
_cell.angle_beta   90.00
_cell.angle_gamma   90.00
#
_symmetry.space_group_name_H-M   'P 1'
#
loop_
_entity.id
_entity.type
_entity.pdbx_description
1 polymer ?
#
loop_
_entity_poly.entity_id
_entity_poly.type
_entity_poly.pdbx_seq_one_letter_code
_entity_poly.pdbx_strand_id
1 'polypeptide(L)'
;MPKKIDTILAEAIAQKGLLAKEGLEPLLKEAESSGKSLQEVLLEHRVVAEKEILNILAAAMKLSTLNLKEVVIDKGVIAKVPIKIATYYKFIP
;
A
#
# COMPACT_ATOMS: atom_id res chain seq x y z
N MET A 1 16.75 2.60 -5.14
CA MET A 1 15.91 2.18 -6.28
C MET A 1 14.46 2.28 -5.80
N PRO A 2 13.60 3.06 -6.45
CA PRO A 2 12.22 3.21 -6.01
C PRO A 2 11.53 1.85 -6.02
N LYS A 3 10.86 1.49 -4.93
CA LYS A 3 10.12 0.22 -4.86
C LYS A 3 8.97 0.32 -5.86
N LYS A 4 8.71 -0.74 -6.63
CA LYS A 4 7.67 -0.74 -7.69
C LYS A 4 6.29 -0.24 -7.21
N ILE A 5 5.98 -0.44 -5.93
CA ILE A 5 4.75 0.04 -5.27
C ILE A 5 4.74 1.57 -5.15
N ASP A 6 5.88 2.21 -4.85
CA ASP A 6 5.99 3.66 -4.70
C ASP A 6 5.68 4.36 -6.04
N THR A 7 6.14 3.79 -7.16
CA THR A 7 5.83 4.30 -8.51
C THR A 7 4.34 4.23 -8.80
N ILE A 8 3.70 3.09 -8.52
CA ILE A 8 2.26 2.91 -8.72
C ILE A 8 1.46 3.88 -7.85
N LEU A 9 1.87 4.06 -6.59
CA LEU A 9 1.21 4.98 -5.68
C LEU A 9 1.34 6.43 -6.14
N ALA A 10 2.54 6.87 -6.55
CA ALA A 10 2.78 8.22 -7.04
C ALA A 10 1.94 8.52 -8.31
N GLU A 11 1.90 7.59 -9.27
CA GLU A 11 1.08 7.73 -10.47
C GLU A 11 -0.42 7.79 -10.13
N ALA A 12 -0.89 6.95 -9.21
CA ALA A 12 -2.29 6.89 -8.82
C ALA A 12 -2.73 8.16 -8.05
N ILE A 13 -1.87 8.72 -7.20
CA ILE A 13 -2.13 10.00 -6.50
C ILE A 13 -2.21 11.14 -7.51
N ALA A 14 -1.26 11.20 -8.46
CA ALA A 14 -1.26 12.22 -9.51
C ALA A 14 -2.50 12.12 -10.41
N GLN A 15 -2.94 10.91 -10.78
CA GLN A 15 -4.13 10.69 -11.60
C GLN A 15 -5.43 11.10 -10.89
N LYS A 16 -5.52 10.88 -9.57
CA LYS A 16 -6.70 11.27 -8.77
C LYS A 16 -6.75 12.76 -8.44
N GLY A 17 -5.70 13.52 -8.70
CA GLY A 17 -5.63 14.95 -8.37
C GLY A 17 -5.57 15.24 -6.88
N LEU A 18 -5.25 14.24 -6.04
CA LEU A 18 -5.09 14.39 -4.59
C LEU A 18 -3.85 15.22 -4.24
N LEU A 19 -2.82 15.13 -5.07
CA LEU A 19 -1.62 15.93 -4.97
C LEU A 19 -1.14 16.29 -6.38
N ALA A 20 -0.72 17.54 -6.56
CA ALA A 20 -0.05 17.96 -7.78
C ALA A 20 1.32 17.27 -7.89
N LYS A 21 1.82 17.05 -9.11
CA LYS A 21 3.10 16.35 -9.35
C LYS A 21 4.26 17.08 -8.66
N GLU A 22 4.18 18.40 -8.62
CA GLU A 22 5.15 19.30 -8.01
C GLU A 22 5.24 19.10 -6.49
N GLY A 23 4.14 18.69 -5.84
CA GLY A 23 4.11 18.33 -4.43
C GLY A 23 4.61 16.92 -4.13
N LEU A 24 4.57 16.01 -5.11
CA LEU A 24 4.99 14.60 -4.96
C LEU A 24 6.51 14.43 -5.05
N GLU A 25 7.17 15.22 -5.89
CA GLU A 25 8.63 15.16 -6.07
C GLU A 25 9.45 15.28 -4.77
N PRO A 26 9.20 16.24 -3.86
CA PRO A 26 9.96 16.32 -2.61
C PRO A 26 9.76 15.09 -1.72
N LEU A 27 8.54 14.53 -1.68
CA LEU A 27 8.21 13.35 -0.88
C LEU A 27 8.88 12.08 -1.44
N LEU A 28 8.97 11.95 -2.77
CA LEU A 28 9.71 10.87 -3.42
C LEU A 28 11.20 10.94 -3.13
N LYS A 29 11.80 12.14 -3.19
CA LYS A 29 13.22 12.34 -2.83
C LYS A 29 13.50 12.04 -1.37
N GLU A 30 12.57 12.38 -0.48
CA GLU A 30 12.67 12.03 0.94
C GLU A 30 12.58 10.52 1.15
N ALA A 31 11.67 9.82 0.48
CA ALA A 31 11.57 8.36 0.54
C ALA A 31 12.88 7.70 0.07
N GLU A 32 13.45 8.17 -1.04
CA GLU A 32 14.72 7.64 -1.56
C GLU A 32 15.91 7.91 -0.63
N SER A 33 16.02 9.12 -0.07
CA SER A 33 17.15 9.50 0.80
C SER A 33 17.08 8.91 2.20
N SER A 34 15.87 8.70 2.73
CA SER A 34 15.63 8.08 4.05
C SER A 34 15.58 6.55 4.03
N GLY A 35 15.48 5.94 2.83
CA GLY A 35 15.27 4.50 2.67
C GLY A 35 13.85 4.02 3.04
N LYS A 36 12.94 4.95 3.36
CA LYS A 36 11.52 4.69 3.62
C LYS A 36 10.76 4.49 2.31
N SER A 37 9.59 3.88 2.40
CA SER A 37 8.62 3.82 1.30
C SER A 37 7.83 5.12 1.20
N LEU A 38 7.27 5.40 0.03
CA LEU A 38 6.50 6.62 -0.21
C LEU A 38 5.27 6.68 0.71
N GLN A 39 4.64 5.54 0.99
CA GLN A 39 3.52 5.45 1.94
C GLN A 39 3.92 5.90 3.35
N GLU A 40 5.12 5.55 3.83
CA GLU A 40 5.59 5.92 5.17
C GLU A 40 5.80 7.43 5.25
N VAL A 41 6.43 8.01 4.23
CA VAL A 41 6.63 9.47 4.12
C VAL A 41 5.27 10.20 4.07
N LEU A 42 4.33 9.74 3.24
CA LEU A 42 3.00 10.35 3.13
C LEU A 42 2.23 10.33 4.46
N LEU A 43 2.36 9.25 5.23
CA LEU A 43 1.74 9.11 6.55
C LEU A 43 2.41 10.01 7.60
N GLU A 44 3.74 10.06 7.61
CA GLU A 44 4.50 10.91 8.53
C GLU A 44 4.17 12.39 8.36
N HIS A 45 4.07 12.84 7.10
CA HIS A 45 3.68 14.22 6.76
C HIS A 45 2.18 14.46 6.84
N ARG A 46 1.38 13.44 7.19
CA ARG A 46 -0.10 13.50 7.28
C ARG A 46 -0.77 14.03 6.00
N VAL A 47 -0.15 13.78 4.86
CA VAL A 47 -0.62 14.26 3.55
C VAL A 47 -1.84 13.47 3.11
N VAL A 48 -1.86 12.17 3.41
CA VAL A 48 -2.94 11.24 3.05
C VAL A 48 -3.18 10.29 4.22
N ALA A 49 -4.44 9.97 4.52
CA ALA A 49 -4.76 8.97 5.54
C ALA A 49 -4.44 7.55 5.07
N GLU A 50 -4.07 6.65 5.98
CA GLU A 50 -3.74 5.25 5.66
C GLU A 50 -4.84 4.53 4.87
N LYS A 51 -6.11 4.76 5.26
CA LYS A 51 -7.28 4.21 4.57
C LYS A 51 -7.38 4.70 3.13
N GLU A 52 -7.01 5.96 2.87
CA GLU A 52 -7.02 6.50 1.52
C GLU A 52 -5.88 5.92 0.69
N ILE A 53 -4.67 5.78 1.24
CA ILE A 53 -3.55 5.09 0.57
C ILE A 53 -3.97 3.69 0.13
N LEU A 54 -4.60 2.92 1.03
CA LEU A 54 -5.12 1.58 0.71
C LEU A 54 -6.12 1.61 -0.45
N ASN A 55 -7.09 2.53 -0.42
CA ASN A 55 -8.10 2.65 -1.48
C ASN A 55 -7.51 3.08 -2.82
N ILE A 56 -6.48 3.92 -2.82
CA ILE A 56 -5.78 4.37 -4.03
C ILE A 56 -5.02 3.19 -4.66
N LEU A 57 -4.25 2.46 -3.85
CA LEU A 57 -3.51 1.28 -4.32
C LEU A 57 -4.44 0.19 -4.85
N ALA A 58 -5.50 -0.12 -4.11
CA ALA A 58 -6.49 -1.12 -4.52
C ALA A 58 -7.12 -0.77 -5.88
N ALA A 59 -7.53 0.49 -6.07
CA ALA A 59 -8.07 0.95 -7.34
C ALA A 59 -7.04 0.87 -8.49
N ALA A 60 -5.80 1.30 -8.24
CA ALA A 60 -4.72 1.26 -9.24
C ALA A 60 -4.37 -0.17 -9.68
N MET A 61 -4.45 -1.12 -8.74
CA MET A 61 -4.16 -2.54 -8.98
C MET A 61 -5.40 -3.34 -9.43
N LYS A 62 -6.58 -2.71 -9.53
CA LYS A 62 -7.87 -3.36 -9.82
C LYS A 62 -8.20 -4.48 -8.82
N LEU A 63 -7.88 -4.25 -7.55
CA LEU A 63 -8.17 -5.15 -6.43
C LEU A 63 -9.26 -4.55 -5.54
N SER A 64 -10.01 -5.42 -4.86
CA SER A 64 -10.95 -5.02 -3.81
C SER A 64 -10.26 -4.99 -2.45
N THR A 65 -10.71 -4.09 -1.57
CA THR A 65 -10.33 -4.08 -0.15
C THR A 65 -11.33 -4.90 0.67
N LEU A 66 -10.85 -5.53 1.75
CA LEU A 66 -11.67 -6.38 2.61
C LEU A 66 -11.35 -6.12 4.08
N ASN A 67 -12.39 -6.05 4.93
CA ASN A 67 -12.20 -5.97 6.37
C ASN A 67 -12.05 -7.38 6.95
N LEU A 68 -10.81 -7.82 7.19
CA LEU A 68 -10.52 -9.16 7.71
C LEU A 68 -11.20 -9.47 9.05
N LYS A 69 -11.61 -8.46 9.84
CA LYS A 69 -12.35 -8.69 11.10
C LYS A 69 -13.77 -9.21 10.88
N GLU A 70 -14.35 -8.94 9.71
CA GLU A 70 -15.73 -9.29 9.35
C GLU A 70 -15.79 -10.55 8.49
N VAL A 71 -14.63 -11.10 8.11
CA VAL A 71 -14.53 -12.24 7.19
C VAL A 71 -14.39 -13.52 7.98
N VAL A 72 -15.27 -14.48 7.69
CA VAL A 72 -15.12 -15.84 8.18
C VAL A 72 -14.34 -16.64 7.14
N ILE A 73 -13.11 -17.03 7.51
CA ILE A 73 -12.24 -17.86 6.66
C ILE A 73 -12.40 -19.32 7.09
N ASP A 74 -12.61 -20.20 6.10
CA ASP A 74 -12.73 -21.64 6.34
C ASP A 74 -11.42 -22.20 6.92
N LYS A 75 -11.53 -22.91 8.06
CA LYS A 75 -10.38 -23.51 8.74
C LYS A 75 -9.63 -24.53 7.88
N GLY A 76 -10.34 -25.23 6.99
CA GLY A 76 -9.76 -26.16 6.03
C GLY A 76 -8.92 -25.46 4.96
N VAL A 77 -9.16 -24.18 4.66
CA VAL A 77 -8.30 -23.38 3.78
C VAL A 77 -7.04 -22.93 4.52
N ILE A 78 -7.18 -22.46 5.77
CA ILE A 78 -6.05 -22.10 6.63
C ILE A 78 -5.07 -23.28 6.79
N ALA A 79 -5.60 -24.49 7.00
CA ALA A 79 -4.80 -25.70 7.17
C ALA A 79 -3.98 -26.10 5.93
N LYS A 80 -4.35 -25.61 4.73
CA LYS A 80 -3.61 -25.91 3.48
C LYS A 80 -2.33 -25.10 3.33
N VAL A 81 -2.18 -24.00 4.06
CA VAL A 81 -1.02 -23.12 3.96
C VAL A 81 -0.19 -23.18 5.25
N PRO A 82 1.07 -23.62 5.19
CA PRO A 82 1.94 -23.59 6.36
C PRO A 82 2.12 -22.16 6.89
N ILE A 83 2.08 -22.00 8.21
CA ILE A 83 2.20 -20.69 8.88
C ILE A 83 3.46 -19.93 8.45
N LYS A 84 4.58 -20.63 8.21
CA LYS A 84 5.83 -20.02 7.76
C LYS A 84 5.69 -19.30 6.42
N ILE A 85 4.89 -19.86 5.50
CA ILE A 85 4.64 -19.28 4.17
C ILE A 85 3.74 -18.07 4.28
N ALA A 86 2.62 -18.19 5.02
CA ALA A 86 1.69 -17.08 5.27
C ALA A 86 2.41 -15.88 5.92
N THR A 87 3.21 -16.12 6.96
CA THR A 87 3.97 -15.08 7.66
C THR A 87 5.04 -14.44 6.78
N TYR A 88 5.82 -15.24 6.02
CA TYR A 88 6.90 -14.72 5.18
C TYR A 88 6.37 -13.80 4.06
N TYR A 89 5.30 -14.21 3.38
CA TYR A 89 4.69 -13.43 2.31
C TYR A 89 3.62 -12.44 2.78
N LYS A 90 3.33 -12.40 4.08
CA LYS A 90 2.35 -11.50 4.72
C LYS A 90 0.96 -11.58 4.09
N PHE A 91 0.45 -12.80 3.87
CA PHE A 91 -0.91 -13.03 3.36
C PHE A 91 -1.66 -14.02 4.24
N ILE A 92 -2.98 -14.04 4.06
CA ILE A 92 -3.90 -15.03 4.65
C ILE A 92 -4.68 -15.70 3.50
N PRO A 93 -4.74 -17.04 3.46
CA PRO A 93 -5.47 -17.76 2.41
C PRO A 93 -6.98 -17.74 2.62
#